data_AF-A0A9C7BB56-F1
#
_entry.id   AF-A0A9C7BB56-F1
#
_cell.length_a   1.000
_cell.length_b   1.000
_cell.length_c   1.000
_cell.angle_alpha   90.00
_cell.angle_beta   90.00
_cell.angle_gamma   90.00
#
_symmetry.space_group_name_H-M   'P 1'
#
loop_
_entity.id
_entity.type
_entity.pdbx_description
1 polymer ?
#
loop_
_entity_poly.entity_id
_entity_poly.type
_entity_poly.pdbx_seq_one_letter_code
_entity_poly.pdbx_strand_id
1 'polypeptide(L)'
;MSMLPELNLTAARNNFSSLYDQAYREYNPILIKRRRDEEVLMLRRDLVQDTLRAYPLQAQEVQEPDSSVTLVMPVLELVVNGPTRDKAVDELVTELKAYARDFFAQSALFFHAPNRRHHFPYLLRVLLCNSDEEIRSLIEVENAA
;
A
#
# COMPACT_ATOMS: atom_id res chain seq x y z
N MET A 1 -20.96 20.83 0.13
CA MET A 1 -19.73 21.35 0.76
C MET A 1 -18.99 20.15 1.33
N SER A 2 -17.69 20.02 1.07
CA SER A 2 -16.88 19.01 1.77
C SER A 2 -16.91 19.31 3.28
N MET A 3 -16.90 18.26 4.10
CA MET A 3 -16.75 18.38 5.56
C MET A 3 -15.30 18.68 5.97
N LEU A 4 -14.35 18.65 5.02
CA LEU A 4 -12.94 18.96 5.24
C LEU A 4 -12.61 20.40 4.86
N PRO A 5 -11.62 21.02 5.53
CA PRO A 5 -11.05 22.29 5.07
C PRO A 5 -10.56 22.16 3.63
N GLU A 6 -11.13 22.96 2.72
CA GLU A 6 -10.74 23.01 1.31
C GLU A 6 -9.78 24.18 1.08
N LEU A 7 -8.61 23.92 0.50
CA LEU A 7 -7.63 24.95 0.19
C LEU A 7 -7.24 24.90 -1.28
N ASN A 8 -7.22 26.05 -1.98
CA ASN A 8 -6.71 26.08 -3.34
C ASN A 8 -5.18 25.89 -3.38
N LEU A 9 -4.65 25.37 -4.48
CA LEU A 9 -3.22 25.07 -4.62
C LEU A 9 -2.30 26.30 -4.40
N THR A 10 -2.71 27.50 -4.83
CA THR A 10 -1.90 28.71 -4.64
C THR A 10 -1.76 29.05 -3.16
N ALA A 11 -2.86 28.98 -2.41
CA ALA A 11 -2.87 29.19 -0.97
C ALA A 11 -2.11 28.07 -0.24
N ALA A 12 -2.21 26.83 -0.73
CA ALA A 12 -1.45 25.70 -0.20
C ALA A 12 0.06 25.92 -0.31
N ARG A 13 0.52 26.36 -1.48
CA ARG A 13 1.93 26.66 -1.73
C ARG A 13 2.46 27.79 -0.86
N ASN A 14 1.68 28.87 -0.71
CA ASN A 14 2.12 30.03 0.07
C ASN A 14 2.19 29.74 1.58
N ASN A 15 1.46 28.74 2.07
CA ASN A 15 1.35 28.41 3.51
C ASN A 15 1.77 26.97 3.83
N PHE A 16 2.62 26.36 3.00
CA PHE A 16 2.91 24.92 3.06
C PHE A 16 3.39 24.45 4.44
N SER A 17 4.30 25.20 5.09
CA SER A 17 4.79 24.85 6.43
C SER A 17 3.68 24.81 7.48
N SER A 18 2.76 25.77 7.46
CA SER A 18 1.62 25.80 8.39
C SER A 18 0.68 24.62 8.14
N LEU A 19 0.45 24.26 6.88
CA LEU A 19 -0.37 23.10 6.53
C LEU A 19 0.27 21.79 6.97
N TYR A 20 1.59 21.67 6.79
CA TYR A 20 2.34 20.52 7.26
C TYR A 20 2.22 20.38 8.79
N ASP A 21 2.38 21.48 9.54
CA ASP A 21 2.19 21.50 10.99
C ASP A 21 0.76 21.12 11.39
N GLN A 22 -0.27 21.60 10.68
CA GLN A 22 -1.67 21.21 10.94
C GLN A 22 -1.88 19.70 10.73
N ALA A 23 -1.44 19.14 9.60
CA ALA A 23 -1.58 17.72 9.34
C ALA A 23 -0.78 16.87 10.34
N TYR A 24 0.40 17.33 10.74
CA TYR A 24 1.30 16.57 11.61
C TYR A 24 0.93 16.68 13.10
N ARG A 25 0.72 17.89 13.61
CA ARG A 25 0.49 18.17 15.05
C ARG A 25 -0.98 18.08 15.43
N GLU A 26 -1.87 18.53 14.54
CA GLU A 26 -3.31 18.61 14.81
C GLU A 26 -4.07 17.43 14.22
N TYR A 27 -3.39 16.50 13.53
CA TYR A 27 -3.98 15.29 12.95
C TYR A 27 -5.09 15.58 11.92
N ASN A 28 -5.13 16.81 11.39
CA ASN A 28 -6.19 17.28 10.51
C ASN A 28 -5.91 16.89 9.06
N PRO A 29 -6.80 16.14 8.39
CA PRO A 29 -6.74 15.93 6.93
C PRO A 29 -6.95 17.24 6.18
N ILE A 30 -6.13 17.51 5.17
CA ILE A 30 -6.21 18.75 4.39
C ILE A 30 -6.50 18.42 2.93
N LEU A 31 -7.62 18.94 2.41
CA LEU A 31 -8.02 18.76 1.02
C LEU A 31 -7.51 19.95 0.19
N ILE A 32 -6.50 19.71 -0.64
CA ILE A 32 -5.93 20.70 -1.56
C ILE A 32 -6.59 20.54 -2.93
N LYS A 33 -7.16 21.62 -3.45
CA LYS A 33 -7.85 21.64 -4.74
C LYS A 33 -7.11 22.47 -5.78
N ARG A 34 -7.14 22.02 -7.02
CA ARG A 34 -6.81 22.80 -8.21
C ARG A 34 -7.95 22.65 -9.20
N ARG A 35 -8.53 23.77 -9.63
CA ARG A 35 -9.73 23.76 -10.50
C ARG A 35 -10.87 22.95 -9.84
N ARG A 36 -11.87 22.51 -10.61
CA ARG A 36 -13.05 21.81 -10.07
C ARG A 36 -12.79 20.32 -9.77
N ASP A 37 -11.91 19.68 -10.52
CA ASP A 37 -11.84 18.20 -10.54
C ASP A 37 -10.49 17.64 -10.05
N GLU A 38 -9.50 18.48 -9.74
CA GLU A 38 -8.20 18.02 -9.25
C GLU A 38 -8.15 18.23 -7.72
N GLU A 39 -8.24 17.15 -6.96
CA GLU A 39 -8.22 17.17 -5.49
C GLU A 39 -7.13 16.22 -4.97
N VAL A 40 -6.34 16.69 -4.01
CA VAL A 40 -5.29 15.90 -3.34
C VAL A 40 -5.47 16.03 -1.84
N LEU A 41 -5.43 14.88 -1.16
CA LEU A 41 -5.52 14.83 0.30
C LEU A 41 -4.13 14.72 0.91
N MET A 42 -3.82 15.60 1.85
CA MET A 42 -2.63 15.49 2.71
C MET A 42 -3.03 14.86 4.04
N LEU A 43 -2.35 13.78 4.40
CA LEU A 43 -2.57 13.01 5.62
C LEU A 43 -1.24 12.70 6.30
N ARG A 44 -1.30 12.52 7.63
CA ARG A 44 -0.17 12.04 8.40
C ARG A 44 0.07 10.55 8.11
N ARG A 45 1.35 10.16 8.03
CA ARG A 45 1.79 8.82 7.62
C ARG A 45 1.13 7.70 8.45
N ASP A 46 1.15 7.81 9.76
CA ASP A 46 0.61 6.80 10.68
C ASP A 46 -0.91 6.65 10.55
N LEU A 47 -1.66 7.74 10.35
CA LEU A 47 -3.10 7.67 10.09
C LEU A 47 -3.41 6.92 8.79
N VAL A 48 -2.58 7.11 7.77
CA VAL A 48 -2.66 6.30 6.54
C VAL A 48 -2.35 4.84 6.85
N GLN A 49 -1.27 4.54 7.58
CA GLN A 49 -0.92 3.17 7.96
C GLN A 49 -2.02 2.48 8.78
N ASP A 50 -2.65 3.19 9.71
CA ASP A 50 -3.78 2.69 10.51
C ASP A 50 -5.00 2.38 9.65
N THR A 51 -5.31 3.27 8.68
CA THR A 51 -6.38 3.02 7.71
C THR A 51 -6.08 1.80 6.85
N LEU A 52 -4.82 1.62 6.45
CA LEU A 52 -4.38 0.50 5.62
C LEU A 52 -4.38 -0.84 6.37
N ARG A 53 -4.54 -0.86 7.69
CA ARG A 53 -4.69 -2.11 8.46
C ARG A 53 -5.87 -2.97 7.98
N ALA A 54 -6.91 -2.35 7.44
CA ALA A 54 -8.07 -3.01 6.87
C ALA A 54 -7.78 -3.85 5.60
N TYR A 55 -6.56 -3.78 5.06
CA TYR A 55 -6.12 -4.49 3.86
C TYR A 55 -5.00 -5.48 4.23
N PRO A 56 -5.34 -6.67 4.76
CA PRO A 56 -4.35 -7.66 5.20
C PRO A 56 -3.64 -8.33 4.02
N LEU A 57 -2.35 -8.66 4.18
CA LEU A 57 -1.57 -9.38 3.18
C LEU A 57 -1.65 -10.89 3.45
N GLN A 58 -2.79 -11.48 3.08
CA GLN A 58 -3.06 -12.90 3.30
C GLN A 58 -2.48 -13.76 2.19
N ALA A 59 -1.68 -14.75 2.58
CA ALA A 59 -1.11 -15.76 1.70
C ALA A 59 -1.58 -17.17 2.11
N GLN A 60 -1.88 -17.99 1.12
CA GLN A 60 -2.23 -19.39 1.27
C GLN A 60 -1.00 -20.26 1.02
N GLU A 61 -0.71 -21.16 1.95
CA GLU A 61 0.39 -22.11 1.87
C GLU A 61 -0.08 -23.41 1.23
N VAL A 62 0.66 -23.85 0.20
CA VAL A 62 0.47 -25.14 -0.48
C VAL A 62 1.76 -25.93 -0.36
N GLN A 63 1.67 -27.13 0.21
CA GLN A 63 2.79 -28.06 0.30
C GLN A 63 2.92 -28.84 -1.02
N GLU A 64 4.10 -28.77 -1.63
CA GLU A 64 4.37 -29.42 -2.91
C GLU A 64 4.89 -30.86 -2.73
N PRO A 65 4.76 -31.74 -3.76
CA PRO A 65 5.22 -33.13 -3.69
C PRO A 65 6.74 -33.30 -3.44
N ASP A 66 7.54 -32.30 -3.82
CA ASP A 66 9.00 -32.28 -3.63
C ASP A 66 9.42 -31.71 -2.27
N SER A 67 8.47 -31.52 -1.35
CA SER A 67 8.65 -30.87 -0.04
C SER A 67 8.91 -29.37 -0.08
N SER A 68 8.90 -28.74 -1.26
CA SER A 68 8.87 -27.27 -1.35
C SER A 68 7.52 -26.71 -0.91
N VAL A 69 7.49 -25.40 -0.66
CA VAL A 69 6.32 -24.66 -0.21
C VAL A 69 6.01 -23.57 -1.21
N THR A 70 4.77 -23.56 -1.70
CA THR A 70 4.24 -22.51 -2.56
C THR A 70 3.35 -21.59 -1.73
N LEU A 71 3.57 -20.27 -1.83
CA LEU A 71 2.69 -19.26 -1.26
C LEU A 71 1.93 -18.56 -2.37
N VAL A 72 0.61 -18.49 -2.22
CA VAL A 72 -0.29 -17.80 -3.13
C VAL A 72 -0.91 -16.62 -2.39
N MET A 73 -0.80 -15.40 -2.92
CA MET A 73 -1.52 -14.22 -2.42
C MET A 73 -2.58 -13.83 -3.45
N PRO A 74 -3.81 -14.34 -3.32
CA PRO A 74 -4.84 -14.18 -4.36
C PRO A 74 -5.17 -12.72 -4.66
N VAL A 75 -5.19 -11.87 -3.62
CA VAL A 75 -5.59 -10.46 -3.73
C VAL A 75 -4.62 -9.61 -4.57
N LEU A 76 -3.37 -10.07 -4.74
CA LEU A 76 -2.37 -9.42 -5.58
C LEU A 76 -1.95 -10.30 -6.78
N GLU A 77 -2.60 -11.46 -6.95
CA GLU A 77 -2.27 -12.45 -7.99
C GLU A 77 -0.79 -12.88 -7.96
N LEU A 78 -0.18 -12.92 -6.76
CA LEU A 78 1.22 -13.33 -6.60
C LEU A 78 1.31 -14.80 -6.23
N VAL A 79 2.27 -15.50 -6.84
CA VAL A 79 2.60 -16.89 -6.54
C VAL A 79 4.11 -17.01 -6.48
N VAL A 80 4.62 -17.53 -5.37
CA VAL A 80 6.05 -17.78 -5.18
C VAL A 80 6.26 -19.18 -4.62
N ASN A 81 7.39 -19.80 -4.95
CA ASN A 81 7.78 -21.09 -4.43
C ASN A 81 9.13 -20.96 -3.72
N GLY A 82 9.31 -21.72 -2.64
CA GLY A 82 10.57 -21.79 -1.93
C GLY A 82 10.81 -23.18 -1.33
N PRO A 83 12.07 -23.56 -1.08
CA PRO A 83 12.40 -24.87 -0.49
C PRO A 83 11.87 -25.05 0.94
N THR A 84 11.52 -23.96 1.62
CA THR A 84 10.87 -23.94 2.93
C THR A 84 9.87 -22.80 2.96
N ARG A 85 8.91 -22.84 3.90
CA ARG A 85 8.00 -21.72 4.17
C ARG A 85 8.75 -20.40 4.38
N ASP A 86 9.83 -20.43 5.17
CA ASP A 86 10.61 -19.23 5.47
C ASP A 86 11.19 -18.58 4.19
N LYS A 87 11.71 -19.41 3.28
CA LYS A 87 12.25 -18.98 1.99
C LYS A 87 11.17 -18.54 1.01
N ALA A 88 10.02 -19.20 1.00
CA ALA A 88 8.88 -18.76 0.22
C ALA A 88 8.36 -17.39 0.69
N VAL A 89 8.37 -17.11 1.99
CA VAL A 89 8.04 -15.78 2.53
C VAL A 89 9.08 -14.73 2.12
N ASP A 90 10.39 -15.05 2.15
CA ASP A 90 11.44 -14.13 1.68
C ASP A 90 11.24 -13.76 0.19
N GLU A 91 10.88 -14.74 -0.63
CA GLU A 91 10.57 -14.53 -2.05
C GLU A 91 9.30 -13.67 -2.21
N LEU A 92 8.26 -13.94 -1.42
CA LEU A 92 7.03 -13.16 -1.44
C LEU A 92 7.27 -11.70 -1.07
N VAL A 93 8.12 -11.43 -0.08
CA VAL A 93 8.52 -10.06 0.30
C VAL A 93 9.25 -9.37 -0.87
N THR A 94 10.12 -10.10 -1.57
CA THR A 94 10.85 -9.58 -2.73
C THR A 94 9.90 -9.21 -3.87
N GLU A 95 8.99 -10.11 -4.22
CA GLU A 95 7.98 -9.90 -5.26
C GLU A 95 7.00 -8.77 -4.90
N LEU A 96 6.55 -8.68 -3.65
CA LEU A 96 5.71 -7.58 -3.17
C LEU A 96 6.40 -6.21 -3.34
N LYS A 97 7.67 -6.11 -2.99
CA LYS A 97 8.45 -4.87 -3.15
C LYS A 97 8.63 -4.50 -4.60
N ALA A 98 8.96 -5.48 -5.45
CA ALA A 98 9.10 -5.26 -6.88
C ALA A 98 7.77 -4.76 -7.47
N TYR A 99 6.68 -5.46 -7.18
CA TYR A 99 5.36 -5.09 -7.66
C TYR A 99 4.93 -3.70 -7.17
N ALA A 100 5.14 -3.39 -5.90
CA ALA A 100 4.78 -2.08 -5.36
C ALA A 100 5.56 -0.95 -6.03
N ARG A 101 6.85 -1.14 -6.34
CA ARG A 101 7.64 -0.14 -7.07
C ARG A 101 7.15 0.02 -8.51
N ASP A 102 6.93 -1.09 -9.22
CA ASP A 102 6.48 -1.06 -10.61
C ASP A 102 5.09 -0.46 -10.76
N PHE A 103 4.18 -0.78 -9.84
CA PHE A 103 2.83 -0.25 -9.81
C PHE A 103 2.80 1.28 -9.74
N PHE A 104 3.65 1.88 -8.90
CA PHE A 104 3.69 3.33 -8.73
C PHE A 104 4.56 4.02 -9.79
N ALA A 105 5.61 3.38 -10.28
CA ALA A 105 6.42 3.88 -11.41
C ALA A 105 5.61 3.99 -12.70
N GLN A 106 4.66 3.08 -12.91
CA GLN A 106 3.76 3.06 -14.07
C GLN A 106 2.30 3.34 -13.66
N SER A 107 2.11 4.20 -12.66
CA SER A 107 0.81 4.48 -12.03
C SER A 107 -0.30 4.81 -13.05
N ALA A 108 -0.01 5.59 -14.09
CA ALA A 108 -0.98 5.89 -15.15
C ALA A 108 -1.52 4.63 -15.84
N LEU A 109 -0.66 3.64 -16.14
CA LEU A 109 -1.07 2.39 -16.79
C LEU A 109 -1.95 1.54 -15.85
N PHE A 110 -1.55 1.40 -14.59
CA PHE A 110 -2.21 0.50 -13.64
C PHE A 110 -3.51 1.07 -13.05
N PHE A 111 -3.62 2.38 -12.86
CA PHE A 111 -4.89 2.99 -12.43
C PHE A 111 -5.97 2.97 -13.52
N HIS A 112 -5.58 2.87 -14.79
CA HIS A 112 -6.51 2.71 -15.91
C HIS A 112 -6.88 1.24 -16.18
N ALA A 113 -6.20 0.27 -15.59
CA ALA A 113 -6.58 -1.14 -15.64
C ALA A 113 -7.66 -1.43 -14.57
N PRO A 114 -8.92 -1.72 -14.94
CA PRO A 114 -10.02 -1.90 -13.99
C PRO A 114 -9.72 -2.95 -12.92
N ASN A 115 -9.00 -4.01 -13.32
CA ASN A 115 -8.70 -5.16 -12.47
C ASN A 115 -7.53 -4.92 -11.50
N ARG A 116 -6.79 -3.80 -11.60
CA ARG A 116 -5.60 -3.57 -10.74
C ARG A 116 -5.73 -2.39 -9.80
N ARG A 117 -6.73 -1.53 -10.00
CA ARG A 117 -6.97 -0.37 -9.13
C ARG A 117 -7.15 -0.77 -7.65
N HIS A 118 -7.77 -1.92 -7.40
CA HIS A 118 -8.01 -2.41 -6.04
C HIS A 118 -6.75 -2.91 -5.31
N HIS A 119 -5.63 -3.11 -6.02
CA HIS A 119 -4.34 -3.46 -5.40
C HIS A 119 -3.67 -2.27 -4.70
N PHE A 120 -4.07 -1.04 -5.04
CA PHE A 120 -3.47 0.19 -4.51
C PHE A 120 -3.27 0.21 -2.98
N PRO A 121 -4.29 -0.05 -2.14
CA PRO A 121 -4.10 0.01 -0.68
C PRO A 121 -3.07 -1.02 -0.17
N TYR A 122 -3.03 -2.22 -0.74
CA TYR A 122 -2.07 -3.26 -0.37
C TYR A 122 -0.64 -2.85 -0.73
N LEU A 123 -0.44 -2.33 -1.95
CA LEU A 123 0.88 -1.92 -2.42
C LEU A 123 1.35 -0.63 -1.74
N LEU A 124 0.44 0.30 -1.44
CA LEU A 124 0.76 1.48 -0.63
C LEU A 124 1.21 1.06 0.77
N ARG A 125 0.55 0.05 1.37
CA ARG A 125 0.94 -0.49 2.68
C ARG A 125 2.38 -1.02 2.66
N VAL A 126 2.75 -1.75 1.60
CA VAL A 126 4.13 -2.23 1.38
C VAL A 126 5.12 -1.07 1.22
N LEU A 127 4.78 -0.03 0.44
CA LEU A 127 5.65 1.14 0.25
C LEU A 127 5.87 1.97 1.52
N LEU A 128 4.96 1.88 2.48
CA LEU A 128 5.07 2.59 3.76
C LEU A 128 5.91 1.82 4.79
N CYS A 129 6.40 0.62 4.48
CA CYS A 129 7.35 -0.12 5.30
C CYS A 129 8.79 0.35 5.09
N ASN A 130 9.63 0.22 6.12
CA ASN A 130 11.03 0.67 6.10
C ASN A 130 12.03 -0.48 5.95
N SER A 131 11.59 -1.74 6.09
CA SER A 131 12.45 -2.91 5.94
C SER A 131 11.66 -4.14 5.48
N ASP A 132 12.41 -5.17 5.10
CA ASP A 132 11.86 -6.44 4.63
C ASP A 132 11.20 -7.20 5.79
N GLU A 133 11.74 -7.06 7.00
CA GLU A 133 11.15 -7.59 8.23
C GLU A 133 9.80 -6.93 8.55
N GLU A 134 9.65 -5.63 8.30
CA GLU A 134 8.37 -4.95 8.49
C GLU A 134 7.34 -5.51 7.51
N ILE A 135 7.68 -5.68 6.23
CA ILE A 135 6.80 -6.29 5.22
C ILE A 135 6.47 -7.74 5.61
N ARG A 136 7.48 -8.52 6.00
CA ARG A 136 7.32 -9.91 6.47
C ARG A 136 6.34 -10.00 7.64
N SER A 137 6.38 -9.06 8.57
CA SER A 137 5.46 -9.01 9.72
C SER A 137 4.00 -8.73 9.36
N LEU A 138 3.74 -8.20 8.16
CA LEU A 138 2.39 -7.96 7.64
C LEU A 138 1.78 -9.17 6.93
N ILE A 139 2.59 -10.16 6.56
CA ILE A 139 2.15 -11.33 5.80
C ILE A 139 1.54 -12.35 6.76
N GLU A 140 0.26 -12.63 6.56
CA GLU A 140 -0.47 -13.66 7.28
C GLU A 140 -0.53 -14.90 6.41
N VAL A 141 0.10 -15.99 6.85
CA VAL A 141 0.14 -17.26 6.10
C VAL A 141 -0.85 -18.24 6.72
N GLU A 142 -1.85 -18.62 5.93
CA GLU A 142 -2.86 -19.64 6.25
C GLU A 142 -2.57 -20.92 5.49
N ASN A 143 -2.79 -22.08 6.10
CA ASN A 143 -2.71 -23.35 5.39
C ASN A 143 -3.89 -23.45 4.42
N ALA A 144 -3.63 -23.80 3.14
CA ALA A 144 -4.71 -24.12 2.23
C ALA A 144 -5.49 -25.34 2.79
N ALA A 145 -6.80 -25.17 2.96
CA ALA A 145 -7.71 -26.19 3.47
C ALA A 145 -7.93 -27.33 2.45
#